data_AF-A0A9P0BPW4-F1
#
_entry.id   AF-A0A9P0BPW4-F1
#
_cell.length_a   1.000
_cell.length_b   1.000
_cell.length_c   1.000
_cell.angle_alpha   90.00
_cell.angle_beta   90.00
_cell.angle_gamma   90.00
#
_symmetry.space_group_name_H-M   'P 1'
#
loop_
_entity.id
_entity.type
_entity.pdbx_description
1 polymer ?
#
loop_
_entity_poly.entity_id
_entity_poly.type
_entity_poly.pdbx_seq_one_letter_code
_entity_poly.pdbx_strand_id
1 'polypeptide(L)'
;MKYYIIIALIALVNINICQTARFGGDFGIRGLIGRIQDEYDYGDDGELFSPDDEDDKEDDSPKPIYDLKDARKLFEKFIKDFEKKYKDDQDKEAHYNNFLENLKEINRINSDKELSSTVDINLFTDYSQEEKTLLLGIPY
;
A
#
# COMPACT_ATOMS: atom_id res chain seq x y z
N MET A 1 19.35 28.11 17.10
CA MET A 1 20.05 28.65 15.91
C MET A 1 21.45 28.05 15.74
N LYS A 2 21.57 26.71 15.63
CA LYS A 2 22.89 26.03 15.49
C LYS A 2 22.97 25.06 14.31
N TYR A 3 21.91 24.91 13.52
CA TYR A 3 21.84 23.95 12.41
C TYR A 3 22.24 24.51 11.04
N TYR A 4 22.37 25.83 10.89
CA TYR A 4 22.73 26.45 9.60
C TYR A 4 24.23 26.49 9.30
N ILE A 5 25.10 26.17 10.27
CA ILE A 5 26.57 26.20 10.07
C ILE A 5 27.09 24.88 9.50
N ILE A 6 26.40 23.75 9.74
CA ILE A 6 26.88 22.42 9.35
C ILE A 6 26.71 22.16 7.84
N ILE A 7 25.71 22.76 7.20
CA ILE A 7 25.41 22.50 5.77
C ILE A 7 26.42 23.21 4.85
N ALA A 8 27.05 24.29 5.29
CA ALA A 8 27.99 25.08 4.47
C ALA A 8 29.36 24.42 4.25
N LEU A 9 29.74 23.41 5.05
CA LEU A 9 31.07 22.77 4.98
C LEU A 9 31.16 21.59 4.02
N ILE A 10 30.03 21.01 3.59
CA ILE A 10 30.04 19.85 2.66
C ILE A 10 30.23 20.29 1.20
N ALA A 11 29.97 21.56 0.88
CA ALA A 11 29.98 22.08 -0.48
C ALA A 11 31.37 22.40 -1.08
N LEU A 12 32.49 22.16 -0.37
CA LEU A 12 33.81 22.64 -0.81
C LEU A 12 34.89 21.55 -1.04
N VAL A 13 34.58 20.26 -0.89
CA VAL A 13 35.64 19.21 -0.91
C VAL A 13 35.72 18.38 -2.21
N ASN A 14 34.76 18.44 -3.14
CA ASN A 14 34.82 17.58 -4.33
C ASN A 14 34.84 18.35 -5.66
N ILE A 15 35.75 19.31 -5.76
CA ILE A 15 36.18 19.91 -7.03
C ILE A 15 37.59 19.40 -7.33
N ASN A 16 37.79 18.89 -8.55
CA ASN A 16 39.04 18.52 -9.22
C ASN A 16 39.66 17.15 -8.90
N ILE A 17 39.31 16.15 -9.74
CA ILE A 17 40.34 15.36 -10.41
C ILE A 17 40.05 15.35 -11.93
N CYS A 18 40.84 16.18 -12.61
CA CYS A 18 41.38 16.09 -13.97
C CYS A 18 40.71 15.23 -15.06
N GLN A 19 40.22 15.95 -16.08
CA GLN A 19 40.67 15.91 -17.48
C GLN A 19 41.58 14.75 -17.94
N THR A 20 41.11 14.02 -18.97
CA THR A 20 41.71 13.85 -20.32
C THR A 20 41.51 12.43 -20.86
N ALA A 21 40.61 12.26 -21.83
CA ALA A 21 40.77 11.31 -22.94
C ALA A 21 39.76 11.65 -24.03
N ARG A 22 40.21 12.35 -25.07
CA ARG A 22 39.61 12.29 -26.40
C ARG A 22 39.74 10.86 -26.90
N PHE A 23 38.66 10.23 -27.34
CA PHE A 23 38.69 9.39 -28.54
C PHE A 23 37.32 9.49 -29.21
N GLY A 24 37.31 10.09 -30.39
CA GLY A 24 36.19 9.99 -31.31
C GLY A 24 36.06 8.55 -31.82
N GLY A 25 34.83 8.15 -32.10
CA GLY A 25 34.51 6.84 -32.64
C GLY A 25 33.02 6.65 -32.66
N ASP A 26 32.38 7.18 -33.71
CA ASP A 26 31.05 6.75 -34.15
C ASP A 26 31.10 5.24 -34.39
N PHE A 27 30.54 4.45 -33.48
CA PHE A 27 30.27 3.03 -33.71
C PHE A 27 28.99 2.64 -32.99
N GLY A 28 27.96 2.40 -33.80
CA GLY A 28 26.60 2.17 -33.36
C GLY A 28 26.46 0.99 -32.41
N ILE A 29 25.59 1.14 -31.41
CA ILE A 29 25.20 0.08 -30.47
C ILE A 29 24.14 -0.83 -31.13
N ARG A 30 24.46 -1.34 -32.31
CA ARG A 30 23.66 -2.36 -33.02
C ARG A 30 24.33 -3.74 -33.06
N GLY A 31 25.42 -3.94 -32.30
CA GLY A 31 26.26 -5.15 -32.43
C GLY A 31 26.52 -5.95 -31.15
N LEU A 32 25.92 -5.63 -29.99
CA LEU A 32 26.27 -6.27 -28.71
C LEU A 32 25.15 -7.05 -28.03
N ILE A 33 23.96 -7.15 -28.64
CA ILE A 33 22.85 -7.98 -28.15
C ILE A 33 22.81 -9.36 -28.83
N GLY A 34 23.97 -9.85 -29.31
CA GLY A 34 24.10 -11.11 -30.06
C GLY A 34 24.95 -12.17 -29.36
N ARG A 35 25.24 -12.02 -28.06
CA ARG A 35 26.06 -12.99 -27.33
C ARG A 35 25.77 -13.00 -25.82
N ILE A 36 24.50 -13.09 -25.47
CA ILE A 36 24.04 -13.62 -24.17
C ILE A 36 22.73 -14.36 -24.47
N GLN A 37 22.85 -15.50 -25.15
CA GLN A 37 21.76 -16.45 -25.35
C GLN A 37 22.32 -17.84 -25.10
N ASP A 38 22.89 -18.06 -23.93
CA ASP A 38 23.16 -19.40 -23.45
C ASP A 38 22.91 -19.39 -21.93
N GLU A 39 21.98 -20.25 -21.51
CA GLU A 39 21.74 -20.65 -20.11
C GLU A 39 20.77 -19.80 -19.26
N TYR A 40 19.51 -19.71 -19.70
CA TYR A 40 18.37 -19.86 -18.79
C TYR A 40 17.38 -20.82 -19.46
N ASP A 41 17.56 -22.11 -19.19
CA ASP A 41 16.63 -23.19 -19.52
C ASP A 41 15.41 -23.06 -18.60
N TYR A 42 14.52 -22.12 -18.95
CA TYR A 42 13.13 -22.13 -18.47
C TYR A 42 12.45 -23.27 -19.20
N GLY A 43 12.07 -24.29 -18.44
CA GLY A 43 11.41 -25.48 -18.95
C GLY A 43 10.25 -25.15 -19.89
N ASP A 44 10.18 -25.95 -20.94
CA ASP A 44 9.13 -26.04 -21.93
C ASP A 44 7.81 -26.53 -21.29
N ASP A 45 7.23 -25.69 -20.43
CA ASP A 45 5.81 -25.66 -20.09
C ASP A 45 5.31 -24.22 -20.22
N GLY A 46 5.66 -23.59 -21.35
CA GLY A 46 5.13 -22.32 -21.79
C GLY A 46 3.65 -22.42 -22.16
N GLU A 47 2.79 -22.68 -21.17
CA GLU A 47 1.50 -22.02 -21.14
C GLU A 47 1.80 -20.53 -21.18
N LEU A 48 1.67 -19.95 -22.37
CA LEU A 48 1.44 -18.53 -22.51
C LEU A 48 0.34 -18.21 -21.50
N PHE A 49 0.72 -17.56 -20.40
CA PHE A 49 -0.17 -16.63 -19.73
C PHE A 49 -0.47 -15.58 -20.79
N SER A 50 -1.46 -15.87 -21.64
CA SER A 50 -2.22 -14.84 -22.30
C SER A 50 -2.53 -13.87 -21.17
N PRO A 51 -2.09 -12.60 -21.24
CA PRO A 51 -2.70 -11.60 -20.41
C PRO A 51 -4.16 -11.66 -20.88
N ASP A 52 -4.97 -12.42 -20.15
CA ASP A 52 -6.40 -12.35 -20.33
C ASP A 52 -6.66 -10.86 -20.17
N ASP A 53 -7.13 -10.24 -21.26
CA ASP A 53 -7.78 -8.94 -21.25
C ASP A 53 -9.06 -9.08 -20.40
N GLU A 54 -8.93 -9.56 -19.16
CA GLU A 54 -9.92 -9.40 -18.12
C GLU A 54 -9.91 -7.90 -17.84
N ASP A 55 -10.69 -7.20 -18.67
CA ASP A 55 -11.19 -5.85 -18.46
C ASP A 55 -11.25 -5.61 -16.95
N ASP A 56 -10.51 -4.60 -16.49
CA ASP A 56 -10.73 -3.95 -15.20
C ASP A 56 -12.18 -3.45 -15.22
N LYS A 57 -13.13 -4.35 -14.95
CA LYS A 57 -14.55 -4.04 -14.85
C LYS A 57 -14.65 -3.14 -13.65
N GLU A 58 -14.82 -1.85 -13.93
CA GLU A 58 -15.16 -0.86 -12.93
C GLU A 58 -16.39 -1.39 -12.18
N ASP A 59 -16.18 -1.79 -10.93
CA ASP A 59 -17.27 -2.26 -10.07
C ASP A 59 -18.14 -1.05 -9.72
N ASP A 60 -19.15 -0.79 -10.56
CA ASP A 60 -20.17 0.26 -10.37
C ASP A 60 -21.16 -0.11 -9.24
N SER A 61 -20.76 -1.00 -8.32
CA SER A 61 -21.57 -1.30 -7.15
C SER A 61 -21.68 -0.06 -6.24
N PRO A 62 -22.87 0.26 -5.73
CA PRO A 62 -23.06 1.43 -4.88
C PRO A 62 -22.26 1.27 -3.59
N LYS A 63 -21.43 2.26 -3.27
CA LYS A 63 -20.59 2.25 -2.07
C LYS A 63 -21.45 2.12 -0.80
N PRO A 64 -21.12 1.20 0.13
CA PRO A 64 -21.92 0.98 1.32
C PRO A 64 -21.83 2.17 2.28
N ILE A 65 -22.98 2.60 2.81
CA ILE A 65 -23.07 3.63 3.84
C ILE A 65 -23.87 3.07 5.01
N TYR A 66 -23.30 3.11 6.21
CA TYR A 66 -23.89 2.52 7.41
C TYR A 66 -24.52 3.58 8.32
N ASP A 67 -25.66 3.27 8.92
CA ASP A 67 -26.24 4.13 9.97
C ASP A 67 -25.53 3.88 11.31
N LEU A 68 -25.01 4.95 11.92
CA LEU A 68 -24.39 4.91 13.25
C LEU A 68 -25.38 4.50 14.35
N LYS A 69 -26.69 4.69 14.15
CA LYS A 69 -27.72 4.22 15.09
C LYS A 69 -27.80 2.69 15.16
N ASP A 70 -27.48 2.03 14.06
CA ASP A 70 -27.44 0.56 13.98
C ASP A 70 -26.05 -0.02 14.27
N ALA A 71 -25.06 0.81 14.62
CA ALA A 71 -23.70 0.37 14.87
C ALA A 71 -23.59 -0.73 15.92
N ARG A 72 -24.45 -0.73 16.95
CA ARG A 72 -24.53 -1.81 17.95
C ARG A 72 -24.87 -3.16 17.30
N LYS A 73 -25.87 -3.18 16.42
CA LYS A 73 -26.29 -4.39 15.70
C LYS A 73 -25.24 -4.81 14.68
N LEU A 74 -24.63 -3.85 13.98
CA LEU A 74 -23.53 -4.10 13.06
C LEU A 74 -22.33 -4.71 13.77
N PHE A 75 -21.99 -4.22 14.97
CA PHE A 75 -20.92 -4.78 15.78
C PHE A 75 -21.23 -6.21 16.26
N GLU A 76 -22.47 -6.49 16.67
CA GLU A 76 -22.88 -7.85 17.02
C GLU A 76 -22.82 -8.81 15.84
N LYS A 77 -23.17 -8.34 14.63
CA LYS A 77 -23.01 -9.10 13.38
C LYS A 77 -21.53 -9.32 13.07
N PHE A 78 -20.72 -8.26 13.15
CA PHE A 78 -19.27 -8.30 12.95
C PHE A 78 -18.59 -9.34 13.86
N ILE A 79 -18.94 -9.38 15.14
CA ILE A 79 -18.40 -10.37 16.08
C ILE A 79 -18.70 -11.80 15.63
N LYS A 80 -19.89 -12.05 15.09
CA LYS A 80 -20.30 -13.37 14.61
C LYS A 80 -19.64 -13.71 13.28
N ASP A 81 -19.67 -12.78 12.33
CA ASP A 81 -19.14 -12.97 10.98
C ASP A 81 -17.63 -13.24 10.97
N PHE A 82 -16.89 -12.59 11.86
CA PHE A 82 -15.44 -12.74 12.00
C PHE A 82 -15.02 -13.56 13.22
N GLU A 83 -15.97 -14.23 13.88
CA GLU A 83 -15.76 -15.05 15.08
C GLU A 83 -14.88 -14.40 16.17
N LYS A 84 -15.06 -13.10 16.39
CA LYS A 84 -14.24 -12.31 17.31
C LYS A 84 -14.42 -12.76 18.75
N LYS A 85 -13.31 -12.90 19.47
CA LYS A 85 -13.28 -13.23 20.89
C LYS A 85 -12.45 -12.18 21.61
N TYR A 86 -13.13 -11.41 22.45
CA TYR A 86 -12.51 -10.41 23.32
C TYR A 86 -12.18 -11.02 24.67
N LYS A 87 -11.16 -10.46 25.32
CA LYS A 87 -10.65 -10.97 26.59
C LYS A 87 -11.65 -10.76 27.73
N ASP A 88 -12.24 -9.58 27.77
CA ASP A 88 -13.17 -9.15 28.81
C ASP A 88 -14.13 -8.06 28.26
N ASP A 89 -15.06 -7.61 29.10
CA ASP A 89 -16.05 -6.60 28.71
C ASP A 89 -15.42 -5.23 28.42
N GLN A 90 -14.31 -4.89 29.08
CA GLN A 90 -13.61 -3.63 28.86
C GLN A 90 -12.89 -3.61 27.51
N ASP A 91 -12.23 -4.72 27.16
CA ASP A 91 -11.62 -4.96 25.86
C ASP A 91 -12.66 -4.89 24.73
N LYS A 92 -13.82 -5.54 24.94
CA LYS A 92 -14.94 -5.46 24.01
C LYS A 92 -15.48 -4.04 23.83
N GLU A 93 -15.57 -3.26 24.91
CA GLU A 93 -16.02 -1.87 24.85
C GLU A 93 -15.00 -0.99 24.12
N ALA A 94 -13.70 -1.18 24.36
CA ALA A 94 -12.64 -0.48 23.63
C ALA A 94 -12.72 -0.76 22.11
N HIS A 95 -12.85 -2.04 21.74
CA HIS A 95 -13.01 -2.45 20.34
C HIS A 95 -14.32 -1.92 19.73
N TYR A 96 -15.41 -1.83 20.49
CA TYR A 96 -16.65 -1.21 20.01
C TYR A 96 -16.48 0.28 19.72
N ASN A 97 -15.75 1.01 20.57
CA ASN A 97 -15.47 2.42 20.33
C ASN A 97 -14.58 2.61 19.08
N ASN A 98 -13.56 1.78 18.91
CA ASN A 98 -12.73 1.78 17.70
C ASN A 98 -13.56 1.45 16.45
N PHE A 99 -14.47 0.48 16.56
CA PHE A 99 -15.39 0.12 15.48
C PHE A 99 -16.28 1.29 15.07
N LEU A 100 -16.80 2.06 16.03
CA LEU A 100 -17.59 3.27 15.73
C LEU A 100 -16.80 4.34 14.98
N GLU A 101 -15.58 4.62 15.41
CA GLU A 101 -14.72 5.61 14.74
C GLU A 101 -14.34 5.15 13.32
N ASN A 102 -13.99 3.88 13.15
CA ASN A 102 -13.71 3.31 11.83
C ASN A 102 -14.96 3.29 10.94
N LEU A 103 -16.15 3.05 11.48
CA LEU A 103 -17.40 3.09 10.70
C LEU A 103 -17.71 4.50 10.18
N LYS A 104 -17.45 5.54 10.98
CA LYS A 104 -17.54 6.94 10.53
C LYS A 104 -16.58 7.22 9.39
N GLU A 105 -15.35 6.70 9.49
CA GLU A 105 -14.33 6.89 8.45
C GLU A 105 -14.69 6.16 7.15
N ILE A 106 -15.20 4.93 7.24
CA ILE A 106 -15.73 4.21 6.07
C ILE A 106 -16.84 5.02 5.40
N ASN A 107 -17.80 5.52 6.16
CA ASN A 107 -18.86 6.37 5.62
C ASN A 107 -18.32 7.64 4.98
N ARG A 108 -17.30 8.27 5.57
CA ARG A 108 -16.66 9.47 5.03
C ARG A 108 -16.02 9.17 3.67
N ILE A 109 -15.22 8.11 3.58
CA ILE A 109 -14.54 7.69 2.35
C ILE A 109 -15.55 7.30 1.27
N ASN A 110 -16.58 6.54 1.62
CA ASN A 110 -17.60 6.11 0.66
C ASN A 110 -18.55 7.22 0.24
N SER A 111 -18.71 8.27 1.05
CA SER A 111 -19.47 9.46 0.65
C SER A 111 -18.71 10.35 -0.33
N ASP A 112 -17.39 10.17 -0.43
CA ASP A 112 -16.54 10.90 -1.37
C ASP A 112 -16.66 10.29 -2.77
N LYS A 113 -17.17 11.11 -3.70
CA LYS A 113 -17.38 10.73 -5.10
C LYS A 113 -16.10 10.79 -5.93
N GLU A 114 -15.09 11.51 -5.46
CA GLU A 114 -13.81 11.66 -6.17
C GLU A 114 -12.90 10.46 -5.94
N LEU A 115 -13.13 9.70 -4.87
CA LEU A 115 -12.40 8.46 -4.60
C LEU A 115 -12.99 7.34 -5.45
N SER A 116 -12.18 6.62 -6.22
CA SER A 116 -12.63 5.43 -6.95
C SER A 116 -12.72 4.20 -6.04
N SER A 117 -12.07 4.23 -4.88
CA SER A 117 -12.06 3.12 -3.94
C SER A 117 -13.34 3.06 -3.10
N THR A 118 -13.80 1.84 -2.88
CA THR A 118 -14.89 1.48 -1.98
C THR A 118 -14.31 0.77 -0.76
N VAL A 119 -14.71 1.17 0.44
CA VAL A 119 -14.24 0.56 1.69
C VAL A 119 -15.43 -0.09 2.41
N ASP A 120 -15.26 -1.28 2.93
CA ASP A 120 -16.29 -2.00 3.69
C ASP A 120 -15.75 -2.40 5.08
N ILE A 121 -16.66 -2.83 5.95
CA ILE A 121 -16.35 -3.51 7.20
C ILE A 121 -15.56 -4.78 6.89
N ASN A 122 -14.39 -4.90 7.50
CA ASN A 122 -13.46 -6.00 7.32
C ASN A 122 -12.93 -6.46 8.69
N LEU A 123 -12.08 -7.49 8.68
CA LEU A 123 -11.53 -8.10 9.90
C LEU A 123 -10.83 -7.10 10.85
N PHE A 124 -10.35 -5.96 10.35
CA PHE A 124 -9.59 -4.96 11.10
C PHE A 124 -10.41 -3.72 11.48
N THR A 125 -11.73 -3.73 11.23
CA THR A 125 -12.59 -2.58 11.51
C THR A 125 -12.70 -2.25 13.01
N ASP A 126 -12.42 -3.18 13.92
CA ASP A 126 -12.40 -2.91 15.38
C ASP A 126 -11.03 -2.50 15.92
N TYR A 127 -10.01 -2.34 15.06
CA TYR A 127 -8.63 -2.06 15.48
C TYR A 127 -8.36 -0.55 15.50
N SER A 128 -7.57 -0.11 16.46
CA SER A 128 -6.98 1.23 16.48
C SER A 128 -5.91 1.38 15.38
N GLN A 129 -5.55 2.62 15.08
CA GLN A 129 -4.49 2.87 14.08
C GLN A 129 -3.14 2.34 14.57
N GLU A 130 -2.87 2.43 15.87
CA GLU A 130 -1.67 1.88 16.50
C GLU A 130 -1.63 0.37 16.38
N GLU A 131 -2.74 -0.32 16.64
CA GLU A 131 -2.84 -1.77 16.51
C GLU A 131 -2.61 -2.23 15.06
N LYS A 132 -3.22 -1.54 14.09
CA LYS A 132 -2.98 -1.81 12.66
C LYS A 132 -1.52 -1.61 12.30
N THR A 133 -0.89 -0.55 12.81
CA THR A 133 0.54 -0.25 12.57
C THR A 133 1.43 -1.35 13.14
N LEU A 134 1.15 -1.81 14.36
CA LEU A 134 1.86 -2.91 15.01
C LEU A 134 1.73 -4.23 14.21
N LEU A 135 0.53 -4.52 13.69
CA LEU A 135 0.30 -5.69 12.85
C LEU A 135 1.07 -5.62 11.51
N LEU A 136 1.18 -4.42 10.94
CA LEU A 136 1.84 -4.20 9.64
C LEU A 136 3.37 -4.05 9.77
N GLY A 137 3.92 -4.03 11.00
CA GLY A 137 5.35 -3.96 11.24
C GLY A 137 6.00 -2.62 10.85
N ILE A 138 5.22 -1.54 10.81
CA ILE A 138 5.71 -0.21 10.42
C ILE A 138 6.31 0.49 11.66
N PRO A 139 7.58 0.94 11.62
CA PRO A 139 8.19 1.65 12.75
C PRO A 139 7.62 3.07 12.91
N TYR A 140 7.48 3.51 14.17
CA TYR A 140 7.00 4.85 14.57
C TYR A 140 8.04 5.97 14.34
#